data_AF-A0ABD7GNK4-F1
#
_entry.id   AF-A0ABD7GNK4-F1
#
_cell.length_a   1.000
_cell.length_b   1.000
_cell.length_c   1.000
_cell.angle_alpha   90.00
_cell.angle_beta   90.00
_cell.angle_gamma   90.00
#
_symmetry.space_group_name_H-M   'P 1'
#
loop_
_entity.id
_entity.type
_entity.pdbx_description
1 polymer ?
#
loop_
_entity_poly.entity_id
_entity_poly.type
_entity_poly.pdbx_seq_one_letter_code
_entity_poly.pdbx_strand_id
1 'polypeptide(L)' 'RLMVALDVGGAIKGQHFDIYQGIGPEAGHRAGWYNHYGRVWVLKTAPGAGNVFSG' A
#
# COMPACT_ATOMS: atom_id res chain seq x y z
N ARG A 1 4.02 -8.83 3.67
CA ARG A 1 4.54 -7.47 4.01
C ARG A 1 3.43 -6.73 4.75
N LEU A 2 3.75 -5.96 5.79
CA LEU A 2 2.81 -4.99 6.39
C LEU A 2 3.08 -3.64 5.71
N MET A 3 2.03 -2.96 5.27
CA MET A 3 2.10 -1.70 4.52
C MET A 3 0.98 -0.78 4.98
N VAL A 4 1.16 0.53 4.81
CA VAL A 4 0.17 1.56 5.19
C VAL A 4 -0.23 2.32 3.92
N ALA A 5 -1.52 2.54 3.73
CA ALA A 5 -2.01 3.39 2.65
C ALA A 5 -1.78 4.87 3.02
N LEU A 6 -0.76 5.49 2.42
CA LEU A 6 -0.31 6.85 2.74
C LEU A 6 -0.35 7.83 1.55
N ASP A 7 -0.74 7.37 0.35
CA ASP A 7 -0.81 8.20 -0.85
C ASP A 7 -1.99 7.83 -1.76
N VAL A 8 -2.31 8.69 -2.72
CA VAL A 8 -3.40 8.53 -3.70
C VAL A 8 -2.89 8.74 -5.14
N GLY A 9 -3.56 8.13 -6.12
CA GLY A 9 -3.18 8.25 -7.53
C GLY A 9 -4.37 8.33 -8.48
N GLY A 10 -4.23 9.10 -9.56
CA GLY A 10 -5.28 9.27 -10.58
C GLY A 10 -5.64 7.98 -11.31
N ALA A 11 -4.67 7.07 -11.51
CA ALA A 11 -4.85 5.77 -12.16
C ALA A 11 -5.11 4.61 -11.17
N ILE A 12 -5.00 4.87 -9.86
CA ILE A 12 -5.20 3.86 -8.82
C ILE A 12 -6.67 3.89 -8.40
N LYS A 13 -7.46 2.95 -8.95
CA LYS A 13 -8.91 2.86 -8.77
C LYS A 13 -9.32 1.42 -8.45
N GLY A 14 -10.36 1.26 -7.63
CA GLY A 14 -10.88 -0.05 -7.25
C GLY A 14 -9.89 -0.86 -6.40
N GLN A 15 -9.77 -2.17 -6.69
CA GLN A 15 -8.86 -3.09 -5.99
C GLN A 15 -7.44 -3.05 -6.60
N HIS A 16 -6.81 -1.87 -6.57
CA HIS A 16 -5.51 -1.60 -7.15
C HIS A 16 -4.64 -0.84 -6.14
N PHE A 17 -3.40 -1.27 -5.93
CA PHE A 17 -2.43 -0.62 -5.06
C PHE A 17 -1.18 -0.26 -5.85
N ASP A 18 -0.62 0.92 -5.58
CA ASP A 18 0.74 1.29 -5.99
C ASP A 18 1.69 1.08 -4.80
N ILE A 19 2.74 0.30 -4.99
CA ILE A 19 3.73 0.01 -3.94
C ILE A 19 4.94 0.89 -4.18
N TYR A 20 5.13 1.88 -3.31
CA TYR A 20 6.33 2.71 -3.32
C TYR A 20 7.60 1.88 -3.08
N GLN A 21 8.50 1.84 -4.06
CA GLN A 21 9.71 1.02 -4.06
C GLN A 21 10.96 1.72 -3.49
N GLY A 22 10.88 3.03 -3.22
CA GLY A 22 12.00 3.87 -2.79
C GLY A 22 12.40 4.95 -3.79
N ILE A 23 13.63 5.45 -3.69
CA ILE A 23 14.19 6.53 -4.50
C ILE A 23 15.36 6.00 -5.33
N GLY A 24 15.51 6.52 -6.56
CA GLY A 24 16.66 6.25 -7.43
C GLY A 24 16.40 5.21 -8.53
N PRO A 25 17.38 4.98 -9.43
CA PRO A 25 17.19 4.18 -10.65
C PRO A 25 16.77 2.73 -10.39
N GLU A 26 17.32 2.10 -9.35
CA GLU A 26 17.00 0.73 -8.96
C GLU A 26 15.55 0.59 -8.46
N ALA A 27 15.04 1.59 -7.75
CA ALA A 27 13.65 1.62 -7.31
C ALA A 27 12.71 1.75 -8.52
N GLY A 28 13.07 2.61 -9.49
CA GLY A 28 12.34 2.77 -10.75
C GLY A 28 12.29 1.48 -11.58
N HIS A 29 13.42 0.78 -11.71
CA HIS A 29 13.45 -0.52 -12.41
C HIS A 29 12.52 -1.54 -11.75
N ARG A 30 12.55 -1.67 -10.42
CA ARG A 30 11.63 -2.58 -9.72
C ARG A 30 10.18 -2.17 -9.91
N ALA A 31 9.87 -0.88 -9.75
CA ALA A 31 8.51 -0.35 -9.91
C ALA A 31 7.94 -0.65 -11.31
N GLY A 32 8.76 -0.50 -12.36
CA GLY A 32 8.35 -0.76 -13.74
C GLY A 32 7.90 -2.20 -14.02
N TRP A 33 8.39 -3.18 -13.26
CA TRP A 33 7.96 -4.58 -13.39
C TRP A 33 6.72 -4.93 -12.57
N TYR A 34 6.31 -4.10 -11.61
CA TYR A 34 5.20 -4.42 -10.70
C TYR A 34 3.84 -4.17 -11.35
N ASN A 35 3.31 -5.20 -12.02
CA ASN A 35 1.92 -5.29 -12.48
C ASN A 35 1.37 -6.71 -12.24
N HIS A 36 1.50 -7.17 -11.00
CA HIS A 36 1.15 -8.53 -10.60
C HIS A 36 -0.01 -8.53 -9.60
N TYR A 37 -0.78 -9.63 -9.58
CA TYR A 37 -1.86 -9.83 -8.62
C TYR A 37 -1.35 -10.40 -7.29
N GLY A 38 -2.04 -10.06 -6.20
CA GLY A 38 -1.76 -10.56 -4.86
C GLY A 38 -3.00 -10.48 -3.96
N ARG A 39 -2.94 -11.18 -2.82
CA ARG A 39 -3.98 -11.11 -1.78
C ARG A 39 -3.61 -10.07 -0.73
N VAL A 40 -4.61 -9.35 -0.23
CA VAL A 40 -4.45 -8.36 0.84
C VAL A 40 -5.55 -8.55 1.88
N TRP A 41 -5.22 -8.21 3.12
CA TRP A 41 -6.17 -8.14 4.22
C TRP A 41 -6.07 -6.77 4.88
N VAL A 42 -7.22 -6.12 5.07
CA VAL A 42 -7.29 -4.87 5.83
C VAL A 42 -7.34 -5.21 7.30
N LEU A 43 -6.32 -4.80 8.04
CA LEU A 43 -6.28 -4.95 9.48
C LEU A 43 -7.06 -3.81 10.14
N LYS A 44 -7.95 -4.15 11.06
CA LYS A 44 -8.77 -3.21 11.82
C LYS A 44 -8.69 -3.54 13.30
N THR A 45 -8.96 -2.54 14.13
CA THR A 45 -9.10 -2.75 15.57
C THR A 45 -10.34 -3.59 15.86
N ALA A 46 -10.28 -4.38 16.93
CA ALA A 46 -11.47 -5.06 17.43
C ALA A 46 -12.50 -3.99 17.86
N PRO A 47 -13.81 -4.25 17.67
CA PRO A 47 -14.85 -3.34 18.14
C PRO A 47 -14.65 -2.98 19.62
N GLY A 48 -14.61 -1.68 19.95
CA GLY A 48 -14.41 -1.18 21.31
C GLY A 48 -12.96 -1.05 21.79
N ALA A 49 -11.96 -1.45 21.00
CA ALA A 49 -10.55 -1.44 21.41
C ALA A 49 -9.85 -0.06 21.31
N GLY A 50 -10.56 1.01 20.95
CA GLY A 50 -9.97 2.34 20.71
C GLY A 50 -9.10 2.39 19.44
N ASN A 51 -8.61 3.59 19.07
CA ASN A 51 -7.68 3.75 17.95
C ASN A 51 -6.24 3.48 18.42
N VAL A 52 -5.57 2.52 17.77
CA VAL A 52 -4.14 2.20 18.02
C VAL A 52 -3.18 3.10 17.25
N PHE A 53 -3.65 3.78 16.20
CA PHE A 53 -2.86 4.75 15.44
C PHE A 53 -3.42 6.16 15.69
N SER A 54 -2.97 6.78 16.77
CA SER A 54 -3.17 8.20 17.05
C SER A 54 -1.91 8.94 16.64
N GLY A 55 -1.98 9.68 15.53
CA GLY A 55 -0.96 10.61 15.06
C GLY A 55 -1.54 12.01 15.02
#